data_AF-A0A928XNL9-F1
#
_entry.id   AF-A0A928XNL9-F1
#
_cell.length_a   1.000
_cell.length_b   1.000
_cell.length_c   1.000
_cell.angle_alpha   90.00
_cell.angle_beta   90.00
_cell.angle_gamma   90.00
#
_symmetry.space_group_name_H-M   'P 1'
#
loop_
_entity.id
_entity.type
_entity.pdbx_description
1 polymer ?
#
loop_
_entity_poly.entity_id
_entity_poly.type
_entity_poly.pdbx_seq_one_letter_code
_entity_poly.pdbx_strand_id
1 'polypeptide(L)'
;MRRDLAIAAFLALSAAALTGTVTWKYFDWQSSGRAMPGATIGGELQPEAVALGDWLEIRRVRLLDREAYFALPDQGGSLPVSFGELGIELDVAATMKAVREHAEGGKPSERLYRALRSRRGEIDLPLVWSLDPERAKMAFSRVAPHVAKEPVDARLDLALHQRIDENAGRELDVDGTLEMLAQGERDDLAVFALATKPIPAKVTSASLANVDVSKVLSAFETNFGGTGQGRAVNIAKAASYLNGFVIAPGQSVSFNQIVGPRTHERGFVMAPVIRDDELEPGLGGGTCQVASTVHAAAVYGALDVQARRSHSRPSGYAPLGLDATVVWGEVDLKFRNPYDTPLIVHAFLPTKTKLRVELLGRDPPGKIEHTYAVVRTHDFYRRVWTKPFVKEGKTIKRQRGIKGYDVVSSVKLTLPGGEVRQLRNYYSEYRPVPEVFWVGPGANLEELPELPEGAKHVEIDGKGKGGEPVSEGPSEGDPTG
;
A
#
# COMPACT_ATOMS: atom_id res chain seq x y z
N MET A 1 -71.57 -63.56 -43.91
CA MET A 1 -72.15 -63.69 -42.55
C MET A 1 -71.42 -64.68 -41.64
N ARG A 2 -71.36 -65.99 -41.88
CA ARG A 2 -70.65 -66.92 -40.96
C ARG A 2 -69.12 -66.78 -40.94
N ARG A 3 -68.50 -66.35 -42.04
CA ARG A 3 -67.04 -66.11 -42.13
C ARG A 3 -66.60 -64.81 -41.45
N ASP A 4 -67.41 -63.76 -41.54
CA ASP A 4 -67.13 -62.44 -40.97
C ASP A 4 -67.25 -62.44 -39.43
N LEU A 5 -68.22 -63.20 -38.90
CA LEU A 5 -68.36 -63.41 -37.45
C LEU A 5 -67.20 -64.21 -36.85
N ALA A 6 -66.61 -65.16 -37.59
CA ALA A 6 -65.45 -65.92 -37.13
C ALA A 6 -64.18 -65.06 -37.08
N ILE A 7 -63.99 -64.17 -38.07
CA ILE A 7 -62.86 -63.22 -38.09
C ILE A 7 -63.01 -62.16 -36.99
N ALA A 8 -64.23 -61.63 -36.78
CA ALA A 8 -64.51 -60.69 -35.69
C ALA A 8 -64.32 -61.33 -34.30
N ALA A 9 -64.77 -62.57 -34.11
CA ALA A 9 -64.55 -63.33 -32.89
C ALA A 9 -63.06 -63.66 -32.66
N PHE A 10 -62.31 -63.98 -33.72
CA PHE A 10 -60.86 -64.23 -33.63
C PHE A 10 -60.08 -62.95 -33.34
N LEU A 11 -60.45 -61.82 -33.93
CA LEU A 11 -59.89 -60.49 -33.61
C LEU A 11 -60.24 -60.04 -32.18
N ALA A 12 -61.45 -60.33 -31.71
CA ALA A 12 -61.85 -60.06 -30.32
C ALA A 12 -61.13 -60.98 -29.31
N LEU A 13 -60.95 -62.26 -29.63
CA LEU A 13 -60.19 -63.22 -28.81
C LEU A 13 -58.69 -62.93 -28.79
N SER A 14 -58.12 -62.50 -29.92
CA SER A 14 -56.71 -62.08 -29.98
C SER A 14 -56.49 -60.73 -29.29
N ALA A 15 -57.42 -59.78 -29.38
CA ALA A 15 -57.39 -58.55 -28.58
C ALA A 15 -57.59 -58.83 -27.08
N ALA A 16 -58.44 -59.78 -26.70
CA ALA A 16 -58.65 -60.23 -25.33
C ALA A 16 -57.43 -61.00 -24.77
N ALA A 17 -56.75 -61.80 -25.59
CA ALA A 17 -55.51 -62.49 -25.23
C ALA A 17 -54.30 -61.53 -25.16
N LEU A 18 -54.24 -60.52 -26.03
CA LEU A 18 -53.25 -59.45 -25.95
C LEU A 18 -53.48 -58.60 -24.68
N THR A 19 -54.72 -58.19 -24.42
CA THR A 19 -55.04 -57.45 -23.19
C THR A 19 -54.79 -58.30 -21.96
N GLY A 20 -55.16 -59.59 -21.96
CA GLY A 20 -54.89 -60.56 -20.89
C GLY A 20 -53.40 -60.77 -20.60
N THR A 21 -52.57 -60.95 -21.64
CA THR A 21 -51.10 -61.08 -21.50
C THR A 21 -50.43 -59.77 -21.13
N VAL A 22 -50.93 -58.63 -21.61
CA VAL A 22 -50.49 -57.30 -21.21
C VAL A 22 -50.86 -57.03 -19.75
N THR A 23 -52.07 -57.39 -19.31
CA THR A 23 -52.49 -57.27 -17.90
C THR A 23 -51.74 -58.23 -17.00
N TRP A 24 -51.50 -59.48 -17.41
CA TRP A 24 -50.73 -60.44 -16.61
C TRP A 24 -49.27 -60.02 -16.49
N LYS A 25 -48.61 -59.65 -17.59
CA LYS A 25 -47.25 -59.08 -17.56
C LYS A 25 -47.18 -57.75 -16.79
N TYR A 26 -48.28 -56.99 -16.74
CA TYR A 26 -48.38 -55.76 -15.94
C TYR A 26 -48.50 -56.07 -14.43
N PHE A 27 -49.35 -57.03 -14.05
CA PHE A 27 -49.48 -57.46 -12.64
C PHE A 27 -48.22 -58.17 -12.13
N ASP A 28 -47.59 -59.03 -12.95
CA ASP A 28 -46.32 -59.69 -12.65
C ASP A 28 -45.18 -58.66 -12.50
N TRP A 29 -45.16 -57.65 -13.37
CA TRP A 29 -44.24 -56.53 -13.26
C TRP A 29 -44.47 -55.71 -11.98
N GLN A 30 -45.71 -55.40 -11.60
CA GLN A 30 -46.01 -54.68 -10.35
C GLN A 30 -45.47 -55.41 -9.11
N SER A 31 -45.43 -56.75 -9.12
CA SER A 31 -44.83 -57.54 -8.04
C SER A 31 -43.30 -57.70 -8.13
N SER A 32 -42.67 -57.32 -9.25
CA SER A 32 -41.25 -57.61 -9.54
C SER A 32 -40.24 -56.61 -8.94
N GLY A 33 -40.71 -55.47 -8.42
CA GLY A 33 -39.83 -54.42 -7.89
C GLY A 33 -38.94 -53.74 -8.95
N ARG A 34 -39.34 -53.76 -10.23
CA ARG A 34 -38.61 -53.20 -11.38
C ARG A 34 -39.25 -51.90 -11.89
N ALA A 35 -38.49 -51.10 -12.64
CA ALA A 35 -39.03 -49.98 -13.40
C ALA A 35 -39.93 -50.45 -14.56
N MET A 36 -40.83 -49.60 -15.05
CA MET A 36 -41.74 -49.95 -16.14
C MET A 36 -40.96 -50.41 -17.38
N PRO A 37 -41.38 -51.48 -18.08
CA PRO A 37 -40.69 -51.94 -19.28
C PRO A 37 -40.62 -50.83 -20.33
N GLY A 38 -39.40 -50.48 -20.76
CA GLY A 38 -39.13 -49.42 -21.74
C GLY A 38 -38.96 -48.01 -21.16
N ALA A 39 -39.26 -47.77 -19.88
CA ALA A 39 -39.00 -46.49 -19.24
C ALA A 39 -37.50 -46.37 -18.92
N THR A 40 -36.97 -45.18 -19.13
CA THR A 40 -35.63 -44.83 -18.64
C THR A 40 -35.75 -44.14 -17.27
N ILE A 41 -34.68 -44.22 -16.50
CA ILE A 41 -34.51 -43.44 -15.28
C ILE A 41 -33.26 -42.62 -15.52
N GLY A 42 -33.35 -41.28 -15.51
CA GLY A 42 -32.25 -40.38 -15.87
C GLY A 42 -31.56 -40.78 -17.17
N GLY A 43 -32.32 -41.07 -18.23
CA GLY A 43 -31.82 -41.41 -19.56
C GLY A 43 -31.25 -42.82 -19.75
N GLU A 44 -31.13 -43.65 -18.70
CA GLU A 44 -30.66 -45.03 -18.81
C GLU A 44 -31.77 -46.05 -18.58
N LEU A 45 -31.75 -47.14 -19.36
CA LEU A 45 -32.67 -48.26 -19.19
C LEU A 45 -32.15 -49.23 -18.11
N GLN A 46 -33.04 -49.68 -17.21
CA GLN A 46 -32.68 -50.71 -16.24
C GLN A 46 -32.38 -52.05 -16.96
N PRO A 47 -31.24 -52.73 -16.68
CA PRO A 47 -30.96 -54.07 -17.20
C PRO A 47 -31.95 -55.11 -16.68
N GLU A 48 -32.43 -56.00 -17.57
CA GLU A 48 -33.43 -57.02 -17.22
C GLU A 48 -32.95 -58.06 -16.19
N ALA A 49 -31.65 -58.20 -16.01
CA ALA A 49 -31.04 -59.19 -15.11
C ALA A 49 -30.79 -58.67 -13.68
N VAL A 50 -30.97 -57.38 -13.42
CA VAL A 50 -30.58 -56.73 -12.16
C VAL A 50 -31.81 -56.12 -11.48
N ALA A 51 -31.95 -56.30 -10.17
CA ALA A 51 -33.02 -55.64 -9.41
C ALA A 51 -32.85 -54.11 -9.42
N LEU A 52 -33.95 -53.36 -9.34
CA LEU A 52 -33.90 -51.90 -9.52
C LEU A 52 -33.03 -51.22 -8.44
N GLY A 53 -33.11 -51.69 -7.19
CA GLY A 53 -32.28 -51.18 -6.10
C GLY A 53 -30.78 -51.41 -6.34
N ASP A 54 -30.39 -52.65 -6.67
CA ASP A 54 -28.99 -52.99 -6.94
C ASP A 54 -28.43 -52.20 -8.13
N TRP A 55 -29.25 -52.03 -9.18
CA TRP A 55 -28.87 -51.21 -10.33
C TRP A 55 -28.66 -49.74 -9.97
N LEU A 56 -29.57 -49.17 -9.16
CA LEU A 56 -29.44 -47.79 -8.68
C LEU A 56 -28.24 -47.61 -7.74
N GLU A 57 -27.88 -48.59 -6.91
CA GLU A 57 -26.67 -48.54 -6.08
C GLU A 57 -25.39 -48.58 -6.93
N ILE A 58 -25.32 -49.47 -7.93
CA ILE A 58 -24.19 -49.48 -8.89
C ILE A 58 -24.07 -48.12 -9.58
N ARG A 59 -25.21 -47.53 -9.94
CA ARG A 59 -25.25 -46.22 -10.59
C ARG A 59 -24.86 -45.09 -9.64
N ARG A 60 -25.29 -45.13 -8.37
CA ARG A 60 -24.88 -44.19 -7.32
C ARG A 60 -23.37 -44.11 -7.22
N VAL A 61 -22.69 -45.25 -7.12
CA VAL A 61 -21.21 -45.30 -7.03
C VAL A 61 -20.56 -44.71 -8.27
N ARG A 62 -21.04 -45.06 -9.47
CA ARG A 62 -20.51 -44.51 -10.74
C ARG A 62 -20.67 -42.99 -10.82
N LEU A 63 -21.78 -42.47 -10.31
CA LEU A 63 -22.09 -41.04 -10.37
C LEU A 63 -21.27 -40.20 -9.37
N LEU A 64 -20.58 -40.80 -8.40
CA LEU A 64 -19.69 -40.08 -7.48
C LEU A 64 -18.47 -39.49 -8.20
N ASP A 65 -17.95 -40.19 -9.21
CA ASP A 65 -16.78 -39.76 -10.00
C ASP A 65 -17.13 -38.68 -11.03
N ARG A 66 -18.42 -38.34 -11.16
CA ARG A 66 -18.86 -37.30 -12.08
C ARG A 66 -18.35 -35.93 -11.63
N GLU A 67 -17.82 -35.15 -12.56
CA GLU A 67 -17.31 -33.82 -12.28
C GLU A 67 -18.40 -32.73 -12.39
N ALA A 68 -18.43 -31.83 -11.41
CA ALA A 68 -19.07 -30.54 -11.48
C ALA A 68 -18.01 -29.47 -11.77
N TYR A 69 -18.27 -28.58 -12.72
CA TYR A 69 -17.33 -27.53 -13.10
C TYR A 69 -17.73 -26.20 -12.46
N PHE A 70 -16.86 -25.58 -11.68
CA PHE A 70 -17.12 -24.27 -11.06
C PHE A 70 -16.38 -23.15 -11.78
N ALA A 71 -17.11 -22.16 -12.29
CA ALA A 71 -16.52 -21.04 -13.00
C ALA A 71 -15.70 -20.13 -12.07
N LEU A 72 -14.44 -19.85 -12.43
CA LEU A 72 -13.56 -18.95 -11.70
C LEU A 72 -13.72 -17.50 -12.20
N PRO A 73 -13.92 -16.51 -11.29
CA PRO A 73 -14.25 -15.13 -11.70
C PRO A 73 -13.21 -14.40 -12.57
N ASP A 74 -11.90 -14.64 -12.35
CA ASP A 74 -10.82 -13.81 -12.95
C ASP A 74 -9.96 -14.54 -13.97
N GLN A 75 -9.92 -15.88 -13.96
CA GLN A 75 -8.94 -16.66 -14.73
C GLN A 75 -9.48 -17.25 -16.03
N GLY A 76 -10.77 -17.04 -16.35
CA GLY A 76 -11.37 -17.54 -17.59
C GLY A 76 -11.38 -19.07 -17.70
N GLY A 77 -11.53 -19.77 -16.58
CA GLY A 77 -11.50 -21.23 -16.49
C GLY A 77 -12.48 -21.78 -15.45
N SER A 78 -12.55 -23.10 -15.35
CA SER A 78 -13.39 -23.80 -14.38
C SER A 78 -12.58 -24.80 -13.56
N LEU A 79 -12.96 -24.96 -12.29
CA LEU A 79 -12.38 -25.97 -11.42
C LEU A 79 -13.30 -27.21 -11.39
N PRO A 80 -12.84 -28.40 -11.81
CA PRO A 80 -13.60 -29.63 -11.63
C PRO A 80 -13.57 -30.06 -10.16
N VAL A 81 -14.73 -30.47 -9.65
CA VAL A 81 -14.88 -31.11 -8.33
C VAL A 81 -15.83 -32.28 -8.50
N SER A 82 -15.48 -33.45 -7.97
CA SER A 82 -16.33 -34.63 -8.09
C SER A 82 -17.61 -34.50 -7.28
N PHE A 83 -18.68 -35.15 -7.74
CA PHE A 83 -19.96 -35.22 -7.00
C PHE A 83 -19.75 -35.87 -5.63
N GLY A 84 -18.89 -36.89 -5.53
CA GLY A 84 -18.51 -37.51 -4.26
C GLY A 84 -17.85 -36.54 -3.28
N GLU A 85 -16.93 -35.69 -3.75
CA GLU A 85 -16.32 -34.63 -2.92
C GLU A 85 -17.32 -33.57 -2.48
N LEU A 86 -18.26 -33.19 -3.35
CA LEU A 86 -19.36 -32.28 -3.02
C LEU A 86 -20.41 -32.91 -2.12
N GLY A 87 -20.35 -34.22 -1.83
CA GLY A 87 -21.40 -34.93 -1.12
C GLY A 87 -22.72 -34.98 -1.88
N ILE A 88 -22.68 -34.86 -3.21
CA ILE A 88 -23.83 -35.07 -4.09
C ILE A 88 -23.90 -36.56 -4.40
N GLU A 89 -24.98 -37.21 -3.97
CA GLU A 89 -25.18 -38.64 -4.22
C GLU A 89 -26.61 -38.91 -4.68
N LEU A 90 -26.78 -39.96 -5.49
CA LEU A 90 -28.09 -40.47 -5.86
C LEU A 90 -28.82 -41.00 -4.62
N ASP A 91 -29.98 -40.43 -4.29
CA ASP A 91 -30.86 -40.97 -3.26
C ASP A 91 -31.64 -42.16 -3.85
N VAL A 92 -31.09 -43.35 -3.65
CA VAL A 92 -31.66 -44.61 -4.16
C VAL A 92 -33.06 -44.83 -3.60
N ALA A 93 -33.29 -44.55 -2.31
CA ALA A 93 -34.58 -44.77 -1.67
C ALA A 93 -35.66 -43.82 -2.21
N ALA A 94 -35.34 -42.54 -2.34
CA ALA A 94 -36.26 -41.55 -2.90
C ALA A 94 -36.50 -41.75 -4.39
N THR A 95 -35.47 -42.14 -5.16
CA THR A 95 -35.62 -42.48 -6.58
C THR A 95 -36.51 -43.71 -6.76
N MET A 96 -36.30 -44.77 -5.98
CA MET A 96 -37.17 -45.95 -5.96
C MET A 96 -38.63 -45.58 -5.64
N LYS A 97 -38.83 -44.69 -4.66
CA LYS A 97 -40.15 -44.18 -4.29
C LYS A 97 -40.81 -43.42 -5.44
N ALA A 98 -40.09 -42.51 -6.09
CA ALA A 98 -40.59 -41.76 -7.25
C ALA A 98 -40.98 -42.68 -8.42
N VAL A 99 -40.17 -43.71 -8.69
CA VAL A 99 -40.46 -44.73 -9.72
C VAL A 99 -41.75 -45.49 -9.39
N ARG A 100 -41.93 -45.92 -8.12
CA ARG A 100 -43.15 -46.62 -7.67
C ARG A 100 -44.38 -45.73 -7.71
N GLU A 101 -44.30 -44.50 -7.22
CA GLU A 101 -45.42 -43.55 -7.24
C GLU A 101 -45.87 -43.24 -8.67
N HIS A 102 -44.92 -43.10 -9.61
CA HIS A 102 -45.23 -42.89 -11.02
C HIS A 102 -45.88 -44.14 -11.65
N ALA A 103 -45.45 -45.34 -11.25
CA ALA A 103 -45.99 -46.62 -11.69
C ALA A 103 -47.41 -46.92 -11.16
N GLU A 104 -47.66 -46.61 -9.90
CA GLU A 104 -48.86 -47.07 -9.16
C GLU A 104 -49.94 -45.99 -9.02
N GLY A 105 -49.56 -44.72 -9.19
CA GLY A 105 -50.47 -43.58 -9.05
C GLY A 105 -51.53 -43.49 -10.14
N GLY A 106 -52.73 -43.06 -9.75
CA GLY A 106 -53.83 -42.74 -10.67
C GLY A 106 -54.79 -43.89 -10.97
N LYS A 107 -55.71 -43.65 -11.91
CA LYS A 107 -56.76 -44.61 -12.32
C LYS A 107 -56.18 -45.75 -13.16
N PRO A 108 -56.80 -46.94 -13.20
CA PRO A 108 -56.30 -48.08 -14.00
C PRO A 108 -56.05 -47.75 -15.48
N SER A 109 -56.87 -46.88 -16.09
CA SER A 109 -56.70 -46.42 -17.48
C SER A 109 -55.45 -45.57 -17.69
N GLU A 110 -55.08 -44.74 -16.70
CA GLU A 110 -53.89 -43.90 -16.73
C GLU A 110 -52.63 -44.75 -16.58
N ARG A 111 -52.67 -45.78 -15.73
CA ARG A 111 -51.57 -46.74 -15.57
C ARG A 111 -51.32 -47.54 -16.84
N LEU A 112 -52.38 -48.02 -17.49
CA LEU A 112 -52.28 -48.71 -18.78
C LEU A 112 -51.71 -47.79 -19.87
N TYR A 113 -52.14 -46.53 -19.92
CA TYR A 113 -51.61 -45.53 -20.85
C TYR A 113 -50.11 -45.26 -20.61
N ARG A 114 -49.67 -45.10 -19.35
CA ARG A 114 -48.24 -44.95 -18.99
C ARG A 114 -47.43 -46.18 -19.38
N ALA A 115 -47.91 -47.38 -19.11
CA ALA A 115 -47.23 -48.62 -19.50
C ALA A 115 -47.03 -48.74 -21.03
N LEU A 116 -48.00 -48.28 -21.82
CA LEU A 116 -47.88 -48.24 -23.28
C LEU A 116 -46.87 -47.20 -23.77
N ARG A 117 -46.83 -46.01 -23.14
CA ARG A 117 -45.84 -44.96 -23.46
C ARG A 117 -44.43 -45.34 -23.04
N SER A 118 -44.29 -45.93 -21.86
CA SER A 118 -43.04 -46.52 -21.37
C SER A 118 -42.45 -47.49 -22.39
N ARG A 119 -43.24 -48.42 -22.92
CA ARG A 119 -42.75 -49.38 -23.94
C ARG A 119 -42.29 -48.75 -25.25
N ARG A 120 -42.71 -47.51 -25.54
CA ARG A 120 -42.24 -46.75 -26.69
C ARG A 120 -41.01 -45.89 -26.37
N GLY A 121 -40.48 -45.96 -25.16
CA GLY A 121 -39.35 -45.15 -24.70
C GLY A 121 -39.73 -43.69 -24.41
N GLU A 122 -41.01 -43.38 -24.25
CA GLU A 122 -41.49 -42.00 -24.08
C GLU A 122 -41.53 -41.52 -22.61
N ILE A 123 -41.09 -42.36 -21.67
CA ILE A 123 -41.08 -42.04 -20.24
C ILE A 123 -39.65 -42.09 -19.73
N ASP A 124 -39.17 -40.94 -19.27
CA ASP A 124 -37.95 -40.82 -18.48
C ASP A 124 -38.31 -40.33 -17.08
N LEU A 125 -37.85 -41.06 -16.06
CA LEU A 125 -38.09 -40.76 -14.66
C LEU A 125 -36.85 -40.06 -14.07
N PRO A 126 -37.03 -38.99 -13.28
CA PRO A 126 -35.89 -38.24 -12.76
C PRO A 126 -35.13 -39.06 -11.70
N LEU A 127 -33.82 -38.83 -11.63
CA LEU A 127 -33.00 -39.21 -10.50
C LEU A 127 -33.25 -38.22 -9.35
N VAL A 128 -33.43 -38.72 -8.14
CA VAL A 128 -33.53 -37.88 -6.93
C VAL A 128 -32.15 -37.78 -6.29
N TRP A 129 -31.68 -36.56 -6.06
CA TRP A 129 -30.35 -36.29 -5.53
C TRP A 129 -30.40 -35.91 -4.06
N SER A 130 -29.40 -36.35 -3.31
CA SER A 130 -29.10 -35.91 -1.94
C SER A 130 -27.83 -35.05 -1.95
N LEU A 131 -27.75 -34.10 -1.02
CA LEU A 131 -26.58 -33.23 -0.83
C LEU A 131 -26.19 -33.25 0.64
N ASP A 132 -24.96 -33.65 0.93
CA ASP A 132 -24.34 -33.51 2.26
C ASP A 132 -23.68 -32.11 2.36
N PRO A 133 -24.26 -31.17 3.12
CA PRO A 133 -23.75 -29.81 3.21
C PRO A 133 -22.34 -29.75 3.84
N GLU A 134 -21.98 -30.67 4.72
CA GLU A 134 -20.66 -30.63 5.38
C GLU A 134 -19.55 -31.10 4.45
N ARG A 135 -19.81 -32.13 3.63
CA ARG A 135 -18.88 -32.52 2.56
C ARG A 135 -18.71 -31.42 1.52
N ALA A 136 -19.82 -30.81 1.09
CA ALA A 136 -19.77 -29.69 0.17
C ALA A 136 -18.95 -28.50 0.72
N LYS A 137 -19.10 -28.15 2.02
CA LYS A 137 -18.25 -27.14 2.68
C LYS A 137 -16.77 -27.51 2.66
N MET A 138 -16.42 -28.76 2.95
CA MET A 138 -15.04 -29.26 2.90
C MET A 138 -14.45 -29.23 1.48
N ALA A 139 -15.26 -29.51 0.46
CA ALA A 139 -14.83 -29.34 -0.93
C ALA A 139 -14.59 -27.86 -1.25
N PHE A 140 -15.51 -26.97 -0.85
CA PHE A 140 -15.38 -25.53 -1.07
C PHE A 140 -14.21 -24.88 -0.34
N SER A 141 -13.74 -25.42 0.77
CA SER A 141 -12.51 -24.91 1.41
C SER A 141 -11.26 -25.09 0.53
N ARG A 142 -11.26 -26.05 -0.41
CA ARG A 142 -10.18 -26.24 -1.40
C ARG A 142 -10.35 -25.32 -2.61
N VAL A 143 -11.58 -24.94 -2.93
CA VAL A 143 -11.90 -23.99 -4.00
C VAL A 143 -11.65 -22.54 -3.56
N ALA A 144 -11.92 -22.21 -2.30
CA ALA A 144 -11.85 -20.85 -1.77
C ALA A 144 -10.53 -20.10 -2.07
N PRO A 145 -9.32 -20.69 -1.94
CA PRO A 145 -8.07 -20.01 -2.26
C PRO A 145 -7.94 -19.59 -3.74
N HIS A 146 -8.61 -20.29 -4.66
CA HIS A 146 -8.61 -19.97 -6.10
C HIS A 146 -9.55 -18.80 -6.43
N VAL A 147 -10.52 -18.55 -5.55
CA VAL A 147 -11.47 -17.44 -5.65
C VAL A 147 -10.98 -16.23 -4.88
N ALA A 148 -10.27 -16.45 -3.77
CA ALA A 148 -9.82 -15.40 -2.87
C ALA A 148 -8.95 -14.35 -3.56
N LYS A 149 -9.23 -13.08 -3.28
CA LYS A 149 -8.42 -11.94 -3.69
C LYS A 149 -8.31 -11.00 -2.51
N GLU A 150 -7.09 -10.73 -2.08
CA GLU A 150 -6.85 -9.78 -1.00
C GLU A 150 -7.31 -8.37 -1.41
N PRO A 151 -7.90 -7.59 -0.49
CA PRO A 151 -8.22 -6.20 -0.75
C PRO A 151 -6.95 -5.35 -0.91
N VAL A 152 -7.06 -4.28 -1.68
CA VAL A 152 -6.01 -3.29 -1.83
C VAL A 152 -6.46 -2.00 -1.17
N ASP A 153 -5.68 -1.55 -0.18
CA ASP A 153 -5.93 -0.32 0.58
C ASP A 153 -5.79 0.93 -0.28
N ALA A 154 -6.63 1.94 0.00
CA ALA A 154 -6.45 3.28 -0.52
C ALA A 154 -5.14 3.88 0.01
N ARG A 155 -4.46 4.67 -0.82
CA ARG A 155 -3.19 5.30 -0.45
C ARG A 155 -3.02 6.68 -1.08
N LEU A 156 -2.12 7.48 -0.51
CA LEU A 156 -1.72 8.76 -1.06
C LEU A 156 -0.41 8.59 -1.84
N ASP A 157 -0.42 8.97 -3.11
CA ASP A 157 0.77 9.08 -3.93
C ASP A 157 1.27 10.52 -3.89
N LEU A 158 2.27 10.77 -3.05
CA LEU A 158 2.82 12.11 -2.85
C LEU A 158 3.65 12.58 -4.05
N ALA A 159 4.18 11.67 -4.87
CA ALA A 159 4.97 12.04 -6.04
C ALA A 159 4.07 12.53 -7.19
N LEU A 160 2.91 11.91 -7.34
CA LEU A 160 1.90 12.27 -8.33
C LEU A 160 0.83 13.22 -7.78
N HIS A 161 0.92 13.61 -6.50
CA HIS A 161 -0.06 14.46 -5.80
C HIS A 161 -1.50 13.96 -5.95
N GLN A 162 -1.70 12.64 -5.89
CA GLN A 162 -3.01 12.02 -6.10
C GLN A 162 -3.34 10.97 -5.03
N ARG A 163 -4.63 10.80 -4.76
CA ARG A 163 -5.13 9.66 -4.01
C ARG A 163 -5.39 8.50 -4.96
N ILE A 164 -5.03 7.30 -4.54
CA ILE A 164 -5.33 6.05 -5.22
C ILE A 164 -6.37 5.33 -4.38
N ASP A 165 -7.52 5.07 -5.00
CA ASP A 165 -8.67 4.47 -4.33
C ASP A 165 -8.45 3.00 -4.01
N GLU A 166 -9.19 2.51 -3.01
CA GLU A 166 -9.19 1.12 -2.60
C GLU A 166 -9.83 0.21 -3.66
N ASN A 167 -9.42 -1.05 -3.66
CA ASN A 167 -10.14 -2.11 -4.36
C ASN A 167 -10.56 -3.17 -3.35
N ALA A 168 -11.86 -3.45 -3.29
CA ALA A 168 -12.37 -4.53 -2.47
C ALA A 168 -11.75 -5.87 -2.91
N GLY A 169 -11.39 -6.67 -1.90
CA GLY A 169 -11.03 -8.06 -2.10
C GLY A 169 -12.29 -8.89 -2.30
N ARG A 170 -12.12 -10.19 -2.41
CA ARG A 170 -13.24 -11.13 -2.40
C ARG A 170 -12.85 -12.43 -1.73
N GLU A 171 -13.86 -13.10 -1.19
CA GLU A 171 -13.80 -14.47 -0.74
C GLU A 171 -14.98 -15.27 -1.30
N LEU A 172 -14.85 -16.59 -1.25
CA LEU A 172 -15.94 -17.49 -1.60
C LEU A 172 -17.04 -17.39 -0.57
N ASP A 173 -18.27 -17.13 -1.02
CA ASP A 173 -19.46 -17.27 -0.19
C ASP A 173 -19.91 -18.73 -0.20
N VAL A 174 -19.43 -19.50 0.79
CA VAL A 174 -19.70 -20.94 0.87
C VAL A 174 -21.20 -21.21 0.98
N ASP A 175 -21.92 -20.48 1.83
CA ASP A 175 -23.35 -20.69 2.03
C ASP A 175 -24.16 -20.34 0.77
N GLY A 176 -23.87 -19.18 0.16
CA GLY A 176 -24.51 -18.80 -1.11
C GLY A 176 -24.21 -19.79 -2.25
N THR A 177 -22.99 -20.34 -2.27
CA THR A 177 -22.61 -21.35 -3.27
C THR A 177 -23.33 -22.68 -3.02
N LEU A 178 -23.55 -23.07 -1.77
CA LEU A 178 -24.34 -24.26 -1.42
C LEU A 178 -25.79 -24.13 -1.88
N GLU A 179 -26.41 -22.96 -1.69
CA GLU A 179 -27.78 -22.70 -2.15
C GLU A 179 -27.88 -22.80 -3.68
N MET A 180 -26.94 -22.19 -4.41
CA MET A 180 -26.85 -22.30 -5.86
C MET A 180 -26.63 -23.76 -6.30
N LEU A 181 -25.78 -24.49 -5.59
CA LEU A 181 -25.51 -25.90 -5.85
C LEU A 181 -26.76 -26.77 -5.62
N ALA A 182 -27.55 -26.49 -4.59
CA ALA A 182 -28.76 -27.25 -4.26
C ALA A 182 -29.89 -27.04 -5.29
N GLN A 183 -29.94 -25.87 -5.93
CA GLN A 183 -30.97 -25.51 -6.91
C GLN A 183 -30.55 -25.82 -8.37
N GLY A 184 -29.26 -26.03 -8.62
CA GLY A 184 -28.73 -26.22 -9.97
C GLY A 184 -29.13 -27.57 -10.59
N GLU A 185 -29.39 -27.55 -11.89
CA GLU A 185 -29.67 -28.75 -12.68
C GLU A 185 -28.46 -29.68 -12.68
N ARG A 186 -28.72 -31.00 -12.66
CA ARG A 186 -27.69 -32.05 -12.59
C ARG A 186 -27.46 -32.70 -13.95
N ASP A 187 -27.51 -31.88 -15.00
CA ASP A 187 -27.33 -32.30 -16.39
C ASP A 187 -25.86 -32.43 -16.78
N ASP A 188 -25.58 -33.28 -17.77
CA ASP A 188 -24.21 -33.52 -18.24
C ASP A 188 -23.62 -32.20 -18.73
N LEU A 189 -22.45 -31.81 -18.18
CA LEU A 189 -21.74 -30.54 -18.41
C LEU A 189 -22.27 -29.30 -17.64
N ALA A 190 -23.02 -29.48 -16.56
CA ALA A 190 -23.43 -28.36 -15.71
C ALA A 190 -22.22 -27.57 -15.16
N VAL A 191 -22.17 -26.28 -15.49
CA VAL A 191 -21.22 -25.31 -14.92
C VAL A 191 -21.92 -24.53 -13.81
N PHE A 192 -21.41 -24.64 -12.59
CA PHE A 192 -21.95 -23.97 -11.42
C PHE A 192 -21.25 -22.62 -11.21
N ALA A 193 -22.06 -21.59 -10.93
CA ALA A 193 -21.54 -20.32 -10.46
C ALA A 193 -21.09 -20.44 -9.00
N LEU A 194 -20.02 -19.72 -8.65
CA LEU A 194 -19.58 -19.54 -7.27
C LEU A 194 -20.12 -18.19 -6.77
N ALA A 195 -20.79 -18.20 -5.62
CA ALA A 195 -21.15 -16.97 -4.94
C ALA A 195 -19.90 -16.37 -4.28
N THR A 196 -19.77 -15.04 -4.27
CA THR A 196 -18.64 -14.36 -3.64
C THR A 196 -19.09 -13.25 -2.72
N LYS A 197 -18.34 -13.03 -1.64
CA LYS A 197 -18.53 -11.92 -0.70
C LYS A 197 -17.35 -10.95 -0.82
N PRO A 198 -17.59 -9.63 -0.85
CA PRO A 198 -16.51 -8.65 -0.90
C PRO A 198 -15.80 -8.57 0.46
N ILE A 199 -14.48 -8.53 0.44
CA ILE A 199 -13.67 -8.19 1.61
C ILE A 199 -13.35 -6.69 1.53
N PRO A 200 -13.82 -5.86 2.48
CA PRO A 200 -13.51 -4.44 2.46
C PRO A 200 -12.02 -4.20 2.71
N ALA A 201 -11.47 -3.17 2.06
CA ALA A 201 -10.13 -2.69 2.37
C ALA A 201 -10.07 -2.08 3.78
N LYS A 202 -8.89 -2.13 4.40
CA LYS A 202 -8.66 -1.59 5.75
C LYS A 202 -8.60 -0.08 5.73
N VAL A 203 -7.97 0.50 4.70
CA VAL A 203 -7.94 1.94 4.46
C VAL A 203 -8.80 2.26 3.24
N THR A 204 -9.80 3.11 3.44
CA THR A 204 -10.71 3.57 2.39
C THR A 204 -10.39 4.98 1.95
N SER A 205 -10.77 5.35 0.74
CA SER A 205 -10.63 6.72 0.26
C SER A 205 -11.39 7.72 1.12
N ALA A 206 -12.51 7.29 1.72
CA ALA A 206 -13.25 8.07 2.70
C ALA A 206 -12.41 8.37 3.95
N SER A 207 -11.63 7.40 4.46
CA SER A 207 -10.74 7.60 5.61
C SER A 207 -9.60 8.60 5.34
N LEU A 208 -9.21 8.75 4.08
CA LEU A 208 -8.18 9.69 3.62
C LEU A 208 -8.74 11.06 3.17
N ALA A 209 -10.07 11.24 3.18
CA ALA A 209 -10.71 12.42 2.58
C ALA A 209 -10.30 13.76 3.21
N ASN A 210 -9.87 13.76 4.48
CA ASN A 210 -9.43 14.96 5.18
C ASN A 210 -8.01 15.41 4.78
N VAL A 211 -7.32 14.66 3.93
CA VAL A 211 -5.96 14.96 3.46
C VAL A 211 -5.97 15.18 1.96
N ASP A 212 -5.81 16.43 1.54
CA ASP A 212 -5.74 16.79 0.12
C ASP A 212 -4.29 16.96 -0.35
N VAL A 213 -3.71 15.87 -0.88
CA VAL A 213 -2.34 15.87 -1.41
C VAL A 213 -2.21 16.55 -2.78
N SER A 214 -3.32 16.94 -3.42
CA SER A 214 -3.29 17.69 -4.68
C SER A 214 -2.94 19.17 -4.49
N LYS A 215 -3.09 19.67 -3.25
CA LYS A 215 -2.86 21.07 -2.90
C LYS A 215 -1.51 21.25 -2.22
N VAL A 216 -0.70 22.13 -2.81
CA VAL A 216 0.62 22.49 -2.29
C VAL A 216 0.53 23.82 -1.53
N LEU A 217 0.67 23.77 -0.20
CA LEU A 217 0.71 24.95 0.66
C LEU A 217 2.00 25.74 0.45
N SER A 218 3.12 25.03 0.34
CA SER A 218 4.44 25.65 0.11
C SER A 218 5.45 24.62 -0.33
N ALA A 219 6.55 25.09 -0.92
CA ALA A 219 7.69 24.25 -1.25
C ALA A 219 8.99 25.04 -1.13
N PHE A 220 10.06 24.37 -0.74
CA PHE A 220 11.41 24.93 -0.79
C PHE A 220 12.41 23.88 -1.27
N GLU A 221 13.43 24.33 -2.01
CA GLU A 221 14.47 23.47 -2.57
C GLU A 221 15.85 23.97 -2.17
N THR A 222 16.74 23.06 -1.79
CA THR A 222 18.15 23.35 -1.56
C THR A 222 19.05 22.43 -2.39
N ASN A 223 20.22 22.94 -2.77
CA ASN A 223 21.22 22.21 -3.55
C ASN A 223 22.37 21.74 -2.64
N PHE A 224 22.82 20.51 -2.83
CA PHE A 224 23.97 19.91 -2.17
C PHE A 224 24.95 19.26 -3.16
N GLY A 225 24.93 19.64 -4.44
CA GLY A 225 25.90 19.19 -5.44
C GLY A 225 27.34 19.47 -5.03
N GLY A 226 28.25 18.54 -5.34
CA GLY A 226 29.69 18.69 -5.05
C GLY A 226 30.09 18.49 -3.58
N THR A 227 29.18 18.07 -2.70
CA THR A 227 29.41 17.99 -1.25
C THR A 227 29.81 16.60 -0.73
N GLY A 228 30.02 15.63 -1.63
CA GLY A 228 30.44 14.26 -1.32
C GLY A 228 29.28 13.27 -1.10
N GLN A 229 29.55 11.97 -1.32
CA GLN A 229 28.54 10.92 -1.28
C GLN A 229 27.91 10.75 0.11
N GLY A 230 28.69 10.82 1.18
CA GLY A 230 28.19 10.63 2.55
C GLY A 230 27.12 11.66 2.96
N ARG A 231 27.29 12.93 2.54
CA ARG A 231 26.29 13.97 2.80
C ARG A 231 24.98 13.69 2.07
N ALA A 232 25.05 13.28 0.80
CA ALA A 232 23.87 12.93 0.01
C ALA A 232 23.09 11.77 0.63
N VAL A 233 23.79 10.73 1.12
CA VAL A 233 23.18 9.60 1.85
C VAL A 233 22.46 10.08 3.10
N ASN A 234 23.10 10.92 3.92
CA ASN A 234 22.48 11.45 5.14
C ASN A 234 21.26 12.34 4.86
N ILE A 235 21.32 13.17 3.81
CA ILE A 235 20.19 14.02 3.39
C ILE A 235 19.01 13.15 2.93
N ALA A 236 19.26 12.17 2.07
CA ALA A 236 18.23 11.24 1.61
C ALA A 236 17.62 10.46 2.78
N LYS A 237 18.46 10.02 3.74
CA LYS A 237 18.00 9.28 4.92
C LYS A 237 17.13 10.15 5.82
N ALA A 238 17.55 11.36 6.14
CA ALA A 238 16.74 12.30 6.93
C ALA A 238 15.44 12.70 6.22
N ALA A 239 15.47 12.93 4.90
CA ALA A 239 14.27 13.18 4.11
C ALA A 239 13.29 12.01 4.17
N SER A 240 13.78 10.76 4.11
CA SER A 240 12.92 9.58 4.18
C SER A 240 12.14 9.44 5.49
N TYR A 241 12.68 9.93 6.61
CA TYR A 241 11.96 9.95 7.90
C TYR A 241 10.87 11.03 7.96
N LEU A 242 11.02 12.10 7.17
CA LEU A 242 10.06 13.20 7.11
C LEU A 242 8.96 12.94 6.07
N ASN A 243 9.27 12.17 5.03
CA ASN A 243 8.39 11.95 3.91
C ASN A 243 7.12 11.20 4.32
N GLY A 244 5.95 11.79 4.05
CA GLY A 244 4.66 11.27 4.45
C GLY A 244 4.26 11.57 5.90
N PHE A 245 5.07 12.36 6.63
CA PHE A 245 4.71 12.75 7.99
C PHE A 245 3.47 13.65 7.99
N VAL A 246 2.43 13.24 8.72
CA VAL A 246 1.16 13.98 8.86
C VAL A 246 1.24 14.89 10.08
N ILE A 247 0.88 16.16 9.89
CA ILE A 247 0.78 17.17 10.93
C ILE A 247 -0.69 17.54 11.11
N ALA A 248 -1.29 17.05 12.19
CA ALA A 248 -2.69 17.32 12.50
C ALA A 248 -2.94 18.82 12.76
N PRO A 249 -4.20 19.29 12.59
CA PRO A 249 -4.60 20.65 12.96
C PRO A 249 -4.14 21.02 14.38
N GLY A 250 -3.45 22.15 14.52
CA GLY A 250 -2.96 22.62 15.81
C GLY A 250 -1.79 21.83 16.41
N GLN A 251 -1.31 20.76 15.77
CA GLN A 251 -0.21 19.93 16.28
C GLN A 251 1.13 20.65 16.16
N SER A 252 1.90 20.64 17.24
CA SER A 252 3.32 20.99 17.26
C SER A 252 4.17 19.78 16.92
N VAL A 253 5.19 19.97 16.09
CA VAL A 253 6.12 18.92 15.64
C VAL A 253 7.55 19.33 15.91
N SER A 254 8.39 18.33 16.18
CA SER A 254 9.83 18.46 16.38
C SER A 254 10.55 17.72 15.26
N PHE A 255 11.46 18.42 14.58
CA PHE A 255 12.30 17.82 13.55
C PHE A 255 13.14 16.67 14.12
N ASN A 256 13.71 16.86 15.31
CA ASN A 256 14.48 15.82 15.96
C ASN A 256 13.62 14.61 16.34
N GLN A 257 12.42 14.78 16.88
CA GLN A 257 11.54 13.66 17.21
C GLN A 257 11.19 12.81 15.98
N ILE A 258 11.01 13.42 14.81
CA ILE A 258 10.69 12.71 13.57
C ILE A 258 11.92 11.96 13.04
N VAL A 259 13.06 12.63 12.92
CA VAL A 259 14.26 12.04 12.30
C VAL A 259 15.02 11.11 13.26
N GLY A 260 15.01 11.41 14.55
CA GLY A 260 15.67 10.66 15.62
C GLY A 260 17.20 10.84 15.68
N PRO A 261 17.90 10.00 16.46
CA PRO A 261 19.36 10.08 16.57
C PRO A 261 20.06 9.72 15.25
N ARG A 262 21.21 10.35 15.00
CA ARG A 262 21.99 10.20 13.75
C ARG A 262 23.07 9.13 13.94
N THR A 263 22.68 7.87 13.97
CA THR A 263 23.59 6.74 14.23
C THR A 263 23.79 5.85 13.00
N HIS A 264 24.84 5.02 13.01
CA HIS A 264 25.13 4.06 11.96
C HIS A 264 24.01 3.01 11.79
N GLU A 265 23.43 2.53 12.89
CA GLU A 265 22.33 1.56 12.90
C GLU A 265 21.07 2.12 12.23
N ARG A 266 20.90 3.44 12.30
CA ARG A 266 19.83 4.18 11.63
C ARG A 266 20.20 4.59 10.20
N GLY A 267 21.32 4.10 9.68
CA GLY A 267 21.76 4.31 8.29
C GLY A 267 22.40 5.66 8.03
N PHE A 268 22.80 6.41 9.06
CA PHE A 268 23.61 7.61 8.90
C PHE A 268 25.09 7.24 8.74
N VAL A 269 25.80 8.04 7.96
CA VAL A 269 27.20 7.84 7.62
C VAL A 269 28.05 9.06 7.96
N MET A 270 29.36 8.87 7.99
CA MET A 270 30.33 9.95 8.18
C MET A 270 30.28 10.91 6.99
N ALA A 271 30.15 12.20 7.28
CA ALA A 271 30.19 13.28 6.31
C ALA A 271 30.75 14.54 6.98
N PRO A 272 31.23 15.54 6.21
CA PRO A 272 31.72 16.78 6.81
C PRO A 272 30.63 17.47 7.66
N VAL A 273 30.96 17.73 8.92
CA VAL A 273 30.22 18.54 9.90
C VAL A 273 31.08 19.73 10.30
N ILE A 274 30.48 20.76 10.88
CA ILE A 274 31.20 21.92 11.40
C ILE A 274 31.47 21.64 12.89
N ARG A 275 32.75 21.67 13.31
CA ARG A 275 33.18 21.60 14.71
C ARG A 275 34.34 22.58 14.91
N ASP A 276 34.30 23.38 15.98
CA ASP A 276 35.35 24.34 16.35
C ASP A 276 35.87 25.19 15.18
N ASP A 277 34.90 25.67 14.41
CA ASP A 277 35.09 26.44 13.19
C ASP A 277 35.72 25.76 11.97
N GLU A 278 36.03 24.47 12.03
CA GLU A 278 36.57 23.68 10.92
C GLU A 278 35.56 22.63 10.41
N LEU A 279 35.83 22.09 9.21
CA LEU A 279 35.07 20.98 8.65
C LEU A 279 35.75 19.66 9.01
N GLU A 280 35.07 18.85 9.82
CA GLU A 280 35.56 17.55 10.28
C GLU A 280 34.59 16.44 9.88
N PRO A 281 35.05 15.20 9.69
CA PRO A 281 34.14 14.06 9.52
C PRO A 281 33.29 13.84 10.78
N GLY A 282 31.97 13.80 10.63
CA GLY A 282 31.03 13.48 11.71
C GLY A 282 29.80 12.74 11.20
N LEU A 283 29.12 12.04 12.11
CA LEU A 283 27.90 11.31 11.79
C LEU A 283 26.74 12.26 11.45
N GLY A 284 26.00 11.94 10.38
CA GLY A 284 24.79 12.69 10.03
C GLY A 284 25.04 14.07 9.42
N GLY A 285 26.27 14.38 8.98
CA GLY A 285 26.55 15.61 8.24
C GLY A 285 25.62 15.77 7.04
N GLY A 286 24.97 16.93 6.95
CA GLY A 286 23.92 17.24 5.96
C GLY A 286 22.50 17.39 6.55
N THR A 287 22.25 16.89 7.75
CA THR A 287 20.93 16.96 8.41
C THR A 287 20.44 18.40 8.68
N CYS A 288 21.34 19.33 9.01
CA CYS A 288 20.99 20.75 9.17
C CYS A 288 20.47 21.39 7.88
N GLN A 289 20.93 20.93 6.71
CA GLN A 289 20.40 21.40 5.42
C GLN A 289 18.95 20.93 5.22
N VAL A 290 18.64 19.71 5.66
CA VAL A 290 17.26 19.20 5.66
C VAL A 290 16.38 20.04 6.59
N ALA A 291 16.85 20.30 7.81
CA ALA A 291 16.13 21.17 8.75
C ALA A 291 15.92 22.58 8.19
N SER A 292 16.93 23.15 7.52
CA SER A 292 16.80 24.46 6.86
C SER A 292 15.77 24.45 5.72
N THR A 293 15.70 23.35 4.96
CA THR A 293 14.72 23.22 3.87
C THR A 293 13.31 23.07 4.42
N VAL A 294 13.13 22.29 5.50
CA VAL A 294 11.86 22.17 6.24
C VAL A 294 11.45 23.51 6.86
N HIS A 295 12.38 24.22 7.50
CA HIS A 295 12.10 25.54 8.09
C HIS A 295 11.68 26.55 7.02
N ALA A 296 12.38 26.59 5.89
CA ALA A 296 12.01 27.47 4.79
C ALA A 296 10.62 27.13 4.23
N ALA A 297 10.30 25.86 4.01
CA ALA A 297 8.96 25.43 3.61
C ALA A 297 7.91 25.84 4.66
N ALA A 298 8.18 25.63 5.96
CA ALA A 298 7.29 26.05 7.04
C ALA A 298 7.06 27.58 7.06
N VAL A 299 8.11 28.38 6.83
CA VAL A 299 8.01 29.85 6.72
C VAL A 299 7.15 30.25 5.52
N TYR A 300 7.41 29.70 4.34
CA TYR A 300 6.62 29.98 3.13
C TYR A 300 5.20 29.40 3.19
N GLY A 301 4.95 28.42 4.06
CA GLY A 301 3.63 27.91 4.37
C GLY A 301 2.91 28.65 5.49
N ALA A 302 3.51 29.72 6.04
CA ALA A 302 3.00 30.48 7.18
C ALA A 302 2.68 29.63 8.44
N LEU A 303 3.46 28.58 8.69
CA LEU A 303 3.36 27.81 9.93
C LEU A 303 3.89 28.61 11.13
N ASP A 304 3.45 28.24 12.32
CA ASP A 304 3.96 28.81 13.58
C ASP A 304 5.31 28.17 13.92
N VAL A 305 6.42 28.85 13.64
CA VAL A 305 7.77 28.40 14.00
C VAL A 305 8.04 28.65 15.48
N GLN A 306 7.92 27.62 16.30
CA GLN A 306 7.99 27.70 17.77
C GLN A 306 9.42 27.67 18.30
N ALA A 307 10.33 26.97 17.62
CA ALA A 307 11.75 26.96 17.96
C ALA A 307 12.59 26.88 16.69
N ARG A 308 13.56 27.78 16.56
CA ARG A 308 14.55 27.79 15.49
C ARG A 308 15.82 28.45 15.99
N ARG A 309 16.98 27.93 15.59
CA ARG A 309 18.29 28.55 15.77
C ARG A 309 18.99 28.66 14.41
N SER A 310 19.65 29.78 14.13
CA SER A 310 20.53 29.91 12.94
C SER A 310 21.81 29.09 13.12
N HIS A 311 22.47 28.76 12.02
CA HIS A 311 23.86 28.31 12.09
C HIS A 311 24.76 29.41 12.67
N SER A 312 25.88 29.00 13.26
CA SER A 312 26.93 29.92 13.69
C SER A 312 27.65 30.62 12.54
N ARG A 313 27.51 30.13 11.30
CA ARG A 313 28.10 30.71 10.08
C ARG A 313 27.09 30.67 8.93
N PRO A 314 27.16 31.57 7.95
CA PRO A 314 26.20 31.60 6.85
C PRO A 314 26.24 30.31 6.04
N SER A 315 25.07 29.72 5.79
CA SER A 315 24.94 28.55 4.91
C SER A 315 24.88 28.97 3.45
N GLY A 316 25.57 28.26 2.56
CA GLY A 316 25.50 28.52 1.11
C GLY A 316 24.22 28.02 0.42
N TYR A 317 23.35 27.31 1.14
CA TYR A 317 22.17 26.65 0.57
C TYR A 317 20.84 27.30 0.97
N ALA A 318 20.85 28.33 1.83
CA ALA A 318 19.67 29.08 2.23
C ALA A 318 20.00 30.57 2.36
N PRO A 319 19.05 31.48 2.05
CA PRO A 319 19.19 32.91 2.33
C PRO A 319 19.51 33.18 3.81
N LEU A 320 20.19 34.29 4.07
CA LEU A 320 20.44 34.75 5.43
C LEU A 320 19.11 34.93 6.19
N GLY A 321 19.09 34.45 7.42
CA GLY A 321 17.92 34.48 8.30
C GLY A 321 16.87 33.39 8.03
N LEU A 322 17.05 32.54 7.03
CA LEU A 322 16.10 31.46 6.68
C LEU A 322 16.63 30.05 7.01
N ASP A 323 17.91 29.91 7.31
CA ASP A 323 18.51 28.64 7.70
C ASP A 323 18.06 28.19 9.10
N ALA A 324 18.21 26.90 9.39
CA ALA A 324 17.97 26.33 10.71
C ALA A 324 19.01 25.24 11.00
N THR A 325 19.59 25.28 12.21
CA THR A 325 20.48 24.23 12.71
C THR A 325 19.74 23.27 13.63
N VAL A 326 20.20 22.03 13.68
CA VAL A 326 19.68 20.97 14.55
C VAL A 326 20.82 20.10 15.05
N VAL A 327 20.74 19.73 16.31
CA VAL A 327 21.64 18.80 17.01
C VAL A 327 20.75 17.89 17.84
N TRP A 328 20.81 16.58 17.60
CA TRP A 328 19.98 15.63 18.33
C TRP A 328 20.25 15.74 19.84
N GLY A 329 19.19 15.94 20.63
CA GLY A 329 19.28 16.11 22.09
C GLY A 329 19.49 17.54 22.58
N GLU A 330 19.91 18.47 21.72
CA GLU A 330 20.32 19.83 22.16
C GLU A 330 19.60 20.95 21.40
N VAL A 331 19.67 20.95 20.07
CA VAL A 331 19.13 22.04 19.23
C VAL A 331 18.09 21.48 18.27
N ASP A 332 16.90 22.06 18.28
CA ASP A 332 15.77 21.53 17.54
C ASP A 332 15.05 22.60 16.72
N LEU A 333 14.38 22.14 15.67
CA LEU A 333 13.44 22.92 14.88
C LEU A 333 12.03 22.44 15.23
N LYS A 334 11.22 23.34 15.81
CA LYS A 334 9.83 23.06 16.16
C LYS A 334 8.89 24.01 15.47
N PHE A 335 7.81 23.47 14.94
CA PHE A 335 6.77 24.26 14.29
C PHE A 335 5.40 23.64 14.53
N ARG A 336 4.36 24.45 14.41
CA ARG A 336 2.97 24.05 14.63
C ARG A 336 2.15 24.32 13.38
N ASN A 337 1.27 23.39 13.05
CA ASN A 337 0.25 23.58 12.02
C ASN A 337 -0.85 24.53 12.56
N PRO A 338 -0.97 25.78 12.07
CA PRO A 338 -1.97 26.72 12.55
C PRO A 338 -3.34 26.52 11.90
N TYR A 339 -3.46 25.58 10.95
CA TYR A 339 -4.64 25.38 10.14
C TYR A 339 -5.61 24.36 10.74
N ASP A 340 -6.82 24.36 10.22
CA ASP A 340 -7.92 23.43 10.49
C ASP A 340 -7.86 22.13 9.66
N THR A 341 -6.95 22.07 8.70
CA THR A 341 -6.69 20.88 7.86
C THR A 341 -5.34 20.25 8.21
N PRO A 342 -5.21 18.92 8.12
CA PRO A 342 -3.91 18.26 8.27
C PRO A 342 -2.97 18.65 7.13
N LEU A 343 -1.68 18.67 7.42
CA LEU A 343 -0.62 18.87 6.43
C LEU A 343 0.21 17.60 6.28
N ILE A 344 0.74 17.35 5.09
CA ILE A 344 1.72 16.29 4.85
C ILE A 344 3.05 16.89 4.44
N VAL A 345 4.13 16.40 5.05
CA VAL A 345 5.49 16.70 4.62
C VAL A 345 5.87 15.75 3.49
N HIS A 346 6.03 16.26 2.27
CA HIS A 346 6.59 15.53 1.14
C HIS A 346 8.04 15.93 0.97
N ALA A 347 8.97 15.09 1.43
CA ALA A 347 10.40 15.37 1.44
C ALA A 347 11.12 14.36 0.53
N PHE A 348 11.65 14.84 -0.59
CA PHE A 348 12.23 13.99 -1.62
C PHE A 348 13.40 14.67 -2.33
N LEU A 349 14.12 13.88 -3.12
CA LEU A 349 15.25 14.34 -3.91
C LEU A 349 14.85 14.36 -5.39
N PRO A 350 14.49 15.53 -5.98
CA PRO A 350 14.15 15.61 -7.41
C PRO A 350 15.31 15.19 -8.31
N THR A 351 16.53 15.42 -7.85
CA THR A 351 17.77 14.96 -8.49
C THR A 351 18.72 14.43 -7.42
N LYS A 352 19.82 13.80 -7.83
CA LYS A 352 20.88 13.33 -6.90
C LYS A 352 21.57 14.44 -6.09
N THR A 353 21.28 15.71 -6.39
CA THR A 353 21.96 16.88 -5.78
C THR A 353 21.00 17.92 -5.22
N LYS A 354 19.69 17.68 -5.26
CA LYS A 354 18.67 18.63 -4.81
C LYS A 354 17.76 17.96 -3.80
N LEU A 355 17.45 18.68 -2.73
CA LEU A 355 16.44 18.30 -1.74
C LEU A 355 15.27 19.25 -1.91
N ARG A 356 14.06 18.70 -2.03
CA ARG A 356 12.82 19.46 -2.05
C ARG A 356 11.92 19.01 -0.91
N VAL A 357 11.38 19.98 -0.19
CA VAL A 357 10.34 19.75 0.81
C VAL A 357 9.11 20.53 0.40
N GLU A 358 7.99 19.84 0.34
CA GLU A 358 6.66 20.41 0.10
C GLU A 358 5.78 20.17 1.33
N LEU A 359 4.96 21.15 1.66
CA LEU A 359 3.86 20.99 2.61
C LEU A 359 2.58 20.88 1.78
N LEU A 360 1.95 19.71 1.83
CA LEU A 360 0.72 19.39 1.10
C LEU A 360 -0.48 19.44 2.05
N GLY A 361 -1.70 19.61 1.53
CA GLY A 361 -2.94 19.52 2.31
C GLY A 361 -3.90 20.69 2.14
N ARG A 362 -3.44 21.82 1.57
CA ARG A 362 -4.26 23.02 1.33
C ARG A 362 -3.56 24.02 0.41
N ASP A 363 -4.33 24.97 -0.12
CA ASP A 363 -3.81 26.11 -0.86
C ASP A 363 -3.14 27.14 0.08
N PRO A 364 -2.16 27.92 -0.43
CA PRO A 364 -1.56 29.02 0.33
C PRO A 364 -2.62 30.04 0.76
N PRO A 365 -2.58 30.57 2.00
CA PRO A 365 -3.52 31.58 2.47
C PRO A 365 -3.35 32.94 1.76
N GLY A 366 -2.24 33.13 1.04
CA GLY A 366 -1.89 34.35 0.34
C GLY A 366 -0.42 34.32 -0.11
N LYS A 367 0.10 35.47 -0.54
CA LYS A 367 1.50 35.61 -0.94
C LYS A 367 2.38 35.74 0.31
N ILE A 368 3.35 34.84 0.48
CA ILE A 368 4.37 34.95 1.52
C ILE A 368 5.66 35.55 0.96
N GLU A 369 6.19 36.55 1.65
CA GLU A 369 7.45 37.19 1.32
C GLU A 369 8.40 37.12 2.53
N HIS A 370 9.56 36.51 2.32
CA HIS A 370 10.67 36.52 3.27
C HIS A 370 11.72 37.53 2.80
N THR A 371 12.04 38.49 3.66
CA THR A 371 13.08 39.50 3.43
C THR A 371 14.05 39.49 4.59
N TYR A 372 15.31 39.87 4.37
CA TYR A 372 16.28 40.04 5.44
C TYR A 372 17.06 41.35 5.29
N ALA A 373 17.52 41.88 6.42
CA ALA A 373 18.42 43.01 6.48
C ALA A 373 19.65 42.65 7.32
N VAL A 374 20.83 42.95 6.78
CA VAL A 374 22.09 42.86 7.53
C VAL A 374 22.21 44.11 8.38
N VAL A 375 22.10 43.94 9.70
CA VAL A 375 22.19 45.02 10.69
C VAL A 375 23.64 45.34 11.00
N ARG A 376 24.50 44.31 11.01
CA ARG A 376 25.94 44.45 11.26
C ARG A 376 26.70 43.45 10.41
N THR A 377 27.86 43.86 9.93
CA THR A 377 28.83 42.99 9.26
C THR A 377 30.08 42.90 10.13
N HIS A 378 30.54 41.68 10.36
CA HIS A 378 31.76 41.39 11.10
C HIS A 378 32.83 40.91 10.14
N ASP A 379 33.95 41.61 10.09
CA ASP A 379 35.11 41.17 9.34
C ASP A 379 35.73 39.91 9.98
N PHE A 380 36.34 39.08 9.16
CA PHE A 380 37.10 37.92 9.60
C PHE A 380 38.59 38.26 9.73
N TYR A 381 39.39 37.28 10.11
CA TYR A 381 40.84 37.39 10.16
C TYR A 381 41.47 36.18 9.46
N ARG A 382 42.75 36.27 9.13
CA ARG A 382 43.52 35.14 8.59
C ARG A 382 44.30 34.47 9.72
N ARG A 383 44.22 33.15 9.79
CA ARG A 383 45.03 32.30 10.68
C ARG A 383 46.01 31.49 9.85
N VAL A 384 47.29 31.56 10.20
CA VAL A 384 48.37 30.83 9.56
C VAL A 384 48.97 29.87 10.58
N TRP A 385 49.04 28.60 10.23
CA TRP A 385 49.68 27.57 11.05
C TRP A 385 50.91 27.03 10.35
N THR A 386 52.05 27.07 11.03
CA THR A 386 53.24 26.35 10.64
C THR A 386 53.05 24.88 10.99
N LYS A 387 53.06 24.01 9.98
CA LYS A 387 52.86 22.58 10.15
C LYS A 387 54.09 21.81 9.67
N PRO A 388 54.74 21.00 10.52
CA PRO A 388 55.99 20.31 10.16
C PRO A 388 55.81 19.26 9.06
N PHE A 389 54.58 18.77 8.85
CA PHE A 389 54.24 17.82 7.78
C PHE A 389 53.95 18.50 6.43
N VAL A 390 53.85 19.84 6.38
CA VAL A 390 53.76 20.57 5.13
C VAL A 390 55.18 20.80 4.62
N LYS A 391 55.44 20.42 3.36
CA LYS A 391 56.76 20.57 2.73
C LYS A 391 57.25 22.02 2.89
N GLU A 392 58.53 22.17 3.21
CA GLU A 392 59.21 23.47 3.29
C GLU A 392 58.91 24.35 2.07
N GLY A 393 58.64 25.63 2.32
CA GLY A 393 58.23 26.62 1.30
C GLY A 393 56.83 26.42 0.71
N LYS A 394 56.08 25.38 1.08
CA LYS A 394 54.72 25.13 0.55
C LYS A 394 53.65 25.78 1.43
N THR A 395 52.66 26.36 0.77
CA THR A 395 51.45 26.92 1.38
C THR A 395 50.22 26.13 0.94
N ILE A 396 49.32 25.84 1.87
CA ILE A 396 48.04 25.15 1.63
C ILE A 396 46.92 25.99 2.23
N LYS A 397 46.02 26.51 1.39
CA LYS A 397 44.77 27.13 1.85
C LYS A 397 43.83 26.02 2.33
N ARG A 398 43.54 26.01 3.64
CA ARG A 398 42.66 25.01 4.26
C ARG A 398 41.21 25.47 4.33
N GLN A 399 41.00 26.75 4.60
CA GLN A 399 39.68 27.32 4.77
C GLN A 399 39.61 28.72 4.17
N ARG A 400 38.52 29.01 3.48
CA ARG A 400 38.20 30.37 3.04
C ARG A 400 37.61 31.15 4.21
N GLY A 401 38.02 32.40 4.37
CA GLY A 401 37.42 33.30 5.35
C GLY A 401 36.04 33.79 4.91
N ILE A 402 35.12 33.92 5.88
CA ILE A 402 33.74 34.32 5.66
C ILE A 402 33.42 35.42 6.66
N LYS A 403 32.89 36.54 6.19
CA LYS A 403 32.39 37.61 7.07
C LYS A 403 31.24 37.08 7.94
N GLY A 404 31.17 37.57 9.17
CA GLY A 404 30.03 37.36 10.05
C GLY A 404 28.95 38.41 9.79
N TYR A 405 27.72 38.14 10.23
CA TYR A 405 26.58 39.03 10.05
C TYR A 405 25.61 38.93 11.21
N ASP A 406 25.09 40.07 11.64
CA ASP A 406 23.88 40.14 12.46
C ASP A 406 22.72 40.45 11.51
N VAL A 407 21.75 39.56 11.41
CA VAL A 407 20.67 39.62 10.42
C VAL A 407 19.32 39.61 11.11
N VAL A 408 18.44 40.51 10.68
CA VAL A 408 17.02 40.45 11.01
C VAL A 408 16.26 40.05 9.76
N SER A 409 15.63 38.87 9.78
CA SER A 409 14.68 38.46 8.75
C SER A 409 13.24 38.73 9.18
N SER A 410 12.39 38.98 8.20
CA SER A 410 10.99 39.36 8.34
C SER A 410 10.15 38.55 7.37
N VAL A 411 8.99 38.07 7.84
CA VAL A 411 8.03 37.32 7.03
C VAL A 411 6.72 38.08 6.96
N LYS A 412 6.25 38.37 5.74
CA LYS A 412 5.00 39.06 5.46
C LYS A 412 4.04 38.13 4.72
N LEU A 413 2.77 38.17 5.09
CA LEU A 413 1.67 37.53 4.39
C LEU A 413 0.75 38.59 3.79
N THR A 414 0.54 38.53 2.49
CA THR A 414 -0.44 39.37 1.78
C THR A 414 -1.63 38.51 1.39
N LEU A 415 -2.79 38.76 1.99
CA LEU A 415 -4.03 38.02 1.72
C LEU A 415 -4.67 38.41 0.38
N PRO A 416 -5.58 37.58 -0.19
CA PRO A 416 -6.30 37.87 -1.44
C PRO A 416 -7.15 39.16 -1.51
N GLY A 417 -7.18 39.99 -0.46
CA GLY A 417 -7.81 41.31 -0.45
C GLY A 417 -6.82 42.48 -0.29
N GLY A 418 -5.51 42.23 -0.34
CA GLY A 418 -4.46 43.24 -0.16
C GLY A 418 -4.08 43.52 1.29
N GLU A 419 -4.76 42.93 2.28
CA GLU A 419 -4.36 43.00 3.68
C GLU A 419 -2.98 42.36 3.88
N VAL A 420 -2.05 43.12 4.47
CA VAL A 420 -0.70 42.66 4.79
C VAL A 420 -0.57 42.40 6.27
N ARG A 421 -0.18 41.18 6.63
CA ARG A 421 0.12 40.74 8.00
C ARG A 421 1.62 40.52 8.15
N GLN A 422 2.23 41.20 9.11
CA GLN A 422 3.57 40.87 9.57
C GLN A 422 3.47 39.61 10.43
N LEU A 423 4.06 38.50 10.00
CA LEU A 423 3.98 37.25 10.74
C LEU A 423 5.01 37.21 11.86
N ARG A 424 6.31 37.38 11.52
CA ARG A 424 7.44 37.25 12.46
C ARG A 424 8.66 38.03 12.01
N ASN A 425 9.52 38.34 12.99
CA ASN A 425 10.91 38.71 12.77
C ASN A 425 11.83 37.69 13.44
N TYR A 426 12.93 37.31 12.79
CA TYR A 426 13.95 36.44 13.38
C TYR A 426 15.28 37.18 13.41
N TYR A 427 15.93 37.15 14.57
CA TYR A 427 17.33 37.53 14.66
C TYR A 427 18.21 36.31 14.38
N SER A 428 19.27 36.50 13.60
CA SER A 428 20.29 35.49 13.32
C SER A 428 21.66 36.11 13.47
N GLU A 429 22.49 35.50 14.30
CA GLU A 429 23.89 35.86 14.46
C GLU A 429 24.74 34.83 13.74
N TYR A 430 25.59 35.31 12.83
CA TYR A 430 26.59 34.53 12.13
C TYR A 430 27.96 35.08 12.49
N ARG A 431 28.79 34.25 13.13
CA ARG A 431 30.16 34.58 13.50
C ARG A 431 31.06 34.58 12.27
N PRO A 432 32.04 35.50 12.20
CA PRO A 432 33.04 35.47 11.15
C PRO A 432 33.88 34.20 11.24
N VAL A 433 34.14 33.58 10.09
CA VAL A 433 34.95 32.37 9.99
C VAL A 433 36.34 32.77 9.50
N PRO A 434 37.42 32.42 10.22
CA PRO A 434 38.75 32.81 9.81
C PRO A 434 39.18 32.12 8.51
N GLU A 435 39.98 32.82 7.72
CA GLU A 435 40.70 32.23 6.60
C GLU A 435 41.91 31.44 7.13
N VAL A 436 42.02 30.16 6.83
CA VAL A 436 43.08 29.31 7.40
C VAL A 436 44.06 28.87 6.34
N PHE A 437 45.35 29.13 6.58
CA PHE A 437 46.48 28.62 5.81
C PHE A 437 47.36 27.71 6.65
N TRP A 438 47.83 26.61 6.06
CA TRP A 438 48.93 25.81 6.60
C TRP A 438 50.17 26.05 5.75
N VAL A 439 51.29 26.34 6.41
CA VAL A 439 52.57 26.59 5.74
C VAL A 439 53.63 25.61 6.26
N GLY A 440 54.57 25.23 5.39
CA GLY A 440 55.73 24.45 5.79
C GLY A 440 56.71 25.30 6.62
N PRO A 441 57.62 24.66 7.39
CA PRO A 441 58.73 25.38 8.03
C PRO A 441 59.48 26.24 7.01
N GLY A 442 59.94 27.43 7.42
CA GLY A 442 60.69 28.35 6.54
C GLY A 442 59.88 29.01 5.41
N ALA A 443 58.56 28.83 5.35
CA ALA A 443 57.73 29.47 4.33
C ALA A 443 57.73 31.00 4.47
N ASN A 444 57.88 31.69 3.32
CA ASN A 444 57.79 33.14 3.27
C ASN A 444 56.32 33.58 3.38
N LEU A 445 55.97 34.21 4.50
CA LEU A 445 54.59 34.65 4.77
C LEU A 445 54.15 35.85 3.92
N GLU A 446 55.09 36.57 3.31
CA GLU A 446 54.82 37.67 2.37
C GLU A 446 54.31 37.17 1.02
N GLU A 447 54.57 35.89 0.68
CA GLU A 447 54.07 35.23 -0.54
C GLU A 447 52.64 34.72 -0.39
N LEU A 448 52.03 34.86 0.80
CA LEU A 448 50.61 34.59 0.96
C LEU A 448 49.79 35.57 0.10
N PRO A 449 48.66 35.13 -0.48
CA PRO A 449 47.78 36.03 -1.23
C PRO A 449 47.44 37.27 -0.42
N GLU A 450 47.22 38.42 -1.04
CA GLU A 450 46.76 39.61 -0.34
C GLU A 450 45.53 39.30 0.54
N LEU A 451 45.37 40.07 1.62
CA LEU A 451 44.25 39.89 2.53
C LEU A 451 42.95 40.18 1.76
N PRO A 452 42.05 39.21 1.62
CA PRO A 452 40.78 39.43 0.94
C PRO A 452 39.96 40.50 1.66
N GLU A 453 39.10 41.18 0.91
CA GLU A 453 38.22 42.22 1.45
C GLU A 453 37.41 41.69 2.67
N GLY A 454 37.62 42.31 3.83
CA GLY A 454 37.04 41.87 5.10
C GLY A 454 37.93 41.04 6.00
N ALA A 455 39.23 40.89 5.70
CA ALA A 455 40.21 40.34 6.64
C ALA A 455 40.91 41.47 7.41
N LYS A 456 40.66 41.58 8.72
CA LYS A 456 41.18 42.67 9.57
C LYS A 456 42.65 42.51 9.96
N HIS A 457 43.08 41.30 10.30
CA HIS A 457 44.46 41.02 10.74
C HIS A 457 44.87 39.57 10.42
N VAL A 458 46.15 39.27 10.66
CA VAL A 458 46.74 37.94 10.51
C VAL A 458 47.22 37.44 11.87
N GLU A 459 46.83 36.22 12.24
CA GLU A 459 47.32 35.45 13.38
C GLU A 459 48.26 34.36 12.88
N ILE A 460 49.42 34.22 13.51
CA ILE A 460 50.43 33.21 13.15
C ILE A 460 50.67 32.33 14.37
N ASP A 461 50.46 31.02 14.24
CA ASP A 461 50.68 30.04 15.30
C ASP A 461 50.02 30.40 16.65
N GLY A 462 48.81 30.97 16.58
CA GLY A 462 48.04 31.41 17.75
C GLY A 462 48.48 32.75 18.36
N LYS A 463 49.45 33.45 17.76
CA LYS A 463 49.91 34.78 18.19
C LYS A 463 49.41 35.85 17.20
N GLY A 464 48.71 36.87 17.71
CA GLY A 464 48.31 38.03 16.92
C GLY A 464 49.48 38.95 16.60
N LYS A 465 49.32 39.86 15.61
CA LYS A 465 50.24 40.99 15.42
C LYS A 465 50.23 41.86 16.69
N GLY A 466 51.23 41.67 17.55
CA GLY A 466 51.34 42.35 18.85
C GLY A 466 51.91 41.50 19.99
N GLY A 467 52.10 40.19 19.81
CA GLY A 467 52.82 39.36 20.79
C GLY A 467 52.07 39.06 22.09
N GLU A 468 50.83 39.54 22.26
CA GLU A 468 49.97 39.12 23.37
C GLU A 468 49.16 37.87 23.01
N PRO A 469 49.06 36.88 23.92
CA PRO A 469 48.15 35.76 23.74
C PRO A 469 46.70 36.26 23.75
N VAL A 470 45.93 35.87 22.74
CA VAL A 470 44.48 36.14 22.70
C VAL A 470 43.84 35.28 23.79
N SER A 471 43.16 35.89 24.74
CA SER A 471 42.42 35.17 25.80
C SER A 471 41.41 34.23 25.16
N GLU A 472 41.52 32.93 25.44
CA GLU A 472 40.44 31.98 25.22
C GLU A 472 39.23 32.47 26.04
N GLY A 473 38.15 32.86 25.37
CA GLY A 473 36.85 33.00 26.02
C GLY A 473 36.48 31.66 26.68
N PRO A 474 35.72 31.68 27.78
CA PRO A 474 35.61 30.53 28.67
C PRO A 474 35.13 29.30 27.91
N SER A 475 35.85 28.18 28.08
CA SER A 475 35.33 26.86 27.78
C SER A 475 34.03 26.70 28.57
N GLU A 476 32.90 26.58 27.90
CA GLU A 476 31.63 26.26 28.56
C GLU A 476 31.80 24.91 29.26
N GLY A 477 31.86 25.01 30.59
CA GLY A 477 31.90 23.88 31.49
C GLY A 477 30.56 23.15 31.47
N ASP A 478 30.71 21.83 31.57
CA ASP A 478 29.73 20.83 31.95
C ASP A 478 28.76 21.33 33.05
N PRO A 479 27.43 21.36 32.84
CA PRO A 479 26.49 21.68 33.90
C PRO A 479 26.13 20.39 34.66
N THR A 480 26.91 20.08 35.70
CA THR A 480 26.37 19.34 36.84
C THR A 480 25.87 20.37 37.85
N GLY A 481 24.55 20.39 38.04
CA GLY A 481 23.82 21.25 38.97
C GLY A 481 22.32 21.04 38.87
#